data_AF-A0A7V9DE57-F1
#
_entry.id   AF-A0A7V9DE57-F1
#
_cell.length_a   1.000
_cell.length_b   1.000
_cell.length_c   1.000
_cell.angle_alpha   90.00
_cell.angle_beta   90.00
_cell.angle_gamma   90.00
#
_symmetry.space_group_name_H-M   'P 1'
#
loop_
_entity.id
_entity.type
_entity.pdbx_description
1 polymer ?
#
loop_
_entity_poly.entity_id
_entity_poly.type
_entity_poly.pdbx_seq_one_letter_code
_entity_poly.pdbx_strand_id
1 'polypeptide(L)'
;EWWANLVTASDWRDFWIHEGFQSFMDTLYLEEIAGKERYLAAMRGRAQATINLQPVAPREPKFSYEVYLLAPDYVRSNNDIYGKGAVVLHTLRYLIGDDAFFRALRRMSYPTKEMETFTDGRQARFVNTDDFLTIAERESMRELDWFFEVYLRQPKLPRLLVNRETPGMLSLKWETPDGLPFPMPVDVVANGKPMRVEMKDGKGSVKFSGTEPVIDPDGWILKAR
;
A
#
# COMPACT_ATOMS: atom_id res chain seq x y z
N GLU A 1 22.20 -2.21 5.79
CA GLU A 1 21.06 -2.17 4.84
C GLU A 1 20.09 -3.28 5.29
N TRP A 2 18.78 -3.03 5.32
CA TRP A 2 17.77 -3.95 5.87
C TRP A 2 17.11 -4.81 4.79
N TRP A 3 16.64 -4.22 3.70
CA TRP A 3 15.80 -4.86 2.69
C TRP A 3 16.67 -5.43 1.57
N ALA A 4 16.55 -6.74 1.31
CA ALA A 4 17.44 -7.58 0.50
C ALA A 4 18.63 -8.19 1.24
N ASN A 5 19.25 -7.49 2.21
CA ASN A 5 20.38 -8.04 2.97
C ASN A 5 19.96 -8.71 4.28
N LEU A 6 19.27 -7.99 5.17
CA LEU A 6 18.79 -8.56 6.45
C LEU A 6 17.48 -9.35 6.25
N VAL A 7 16.65 -8.86 5.36
CA VAL A 7 15.33 -9.40 5.04
C VAL A 7 15.34 -9.74 3.56
N THR A 8 15.51 -11.02 3.25
CA THR A 8 15.65 -11.51 1.88
C THR A 8 14.37 -12.24 1.45
N ALA A 9 13.90 -12.04 0.22
CA ALA A 9 12.70 -12.70 -0.28
C ALA A 9 13.03 -14.18 -0.51
N SER A 10 12.17 -15.08 -0.07
CA SER A 10 12.36 -16.52 -0.24
C SER A 10 12.21 -16.99 -1.68
N ASP A 11 11.50 -16.21 -2.51
CA ASP A 11 11.23 -16.46 -3.92
C ASP A 11 11.12 -15.12 -4.67
N TRP A 12 11.35 -15.11 -5.98
CA TRP A 12 11.23 -13.88 -6.79
C TRP A 12 9.79 -13.35 -6.87
N ARG A 13 8.78 -14.19 -6.63
CA ARG A 13 7.40 -13.70 -6.50
C ARG A 13 7.25 -12.70 -5.36
N ASP A 14 8.11 -12.76 -4.34
CA ASP A 14 8.05 -11.91 -3.15
C ASP A 14 9.05 -10.73 -3.24
N PHE A 15 9.64 -10.48 -4.41
CA PHE A 15 10.75 -9.52 -4.57
C PHE A 15 10.35 -8.06 -4.34
N TRP A 16 9.05 -7.73 -4.39
CA TRP A 16 8.56 -6.41 -3.99
C TRP A 16 8.94 -6.05 -2.53
N ILE A 17 9.23 -7.04 -1.68
CA ILE A 17 9.74 -6.82 -0.31
C ILE A 17 11.10 -6.11 -0.33
N HIS A 18 11.89 -6.29 -1.38
CA HIS A 18 13.17 -5.58 -1.53
C HIS A 18 12.91 -4.19 -2.07
N GLU A 19 12.42 -4.14 -3.30
CA GLU A 19 12.38 -2.90 -4.06
C GLU A 19 11.27 -1.96 -3.63
N GLY A 20 10.11 -2.51 -3.27
CA GLY A 20 8.98 -1.74 -2.78
C GLY A 20 9.27 -1.12 -1.42
N PHE A 21 9.89 -1.88 -0.51
CA PHE A 21 10.28 -1.37 0.80
C PHE A 21 11.39 -0.33 0.68
N GLN A 22 12.45 -0.61 -0.08
CA GLN A 22 13.52 0.37 -0.29
C GLN A 22 12.98 1.66 -0.94
N SER A 23 12.18 1.52 -2.01
CA SER A 23 11.51 2.65 -2.68
C SER A 23 10.61 3.45 -1.74
N PHE A 24 9.93 2.78 -0.81
CA PHE A 24 9.12 3.45 0.21
C PHE A 24 10.03 4.21 1.18
N MET A 25 11.10 3.59 1.69
CA MET A 25 12.04 4.22 2.63
C MET A 25 12.73 5.44 2.01
N ASP A 26 13.12 5.38 0.73
CA ASP A 26 13.69 6.52 0.01
C ASP A 26 12.73 7.71 -0.03
N THR A 27 11.44 7.42 -0.24
CA THR A 27 10.40 8.45 -0.26
C THR A 27 10.10 8.95 1.16
N LEU A 28 10.06 8.04 2.14
CA LEU A 28 9.84 8.36 3.55
C LEU A 28 10.94 9.27 4.10
N TYR A 29 12.19 9.11 3.66
CA TYR A 29 13.28 9.99 4.06
C TYR A 29 13.01 11.46 3.74
N LEU A 30 12.23 11.75 2.67
CA LEU A 30 11.77 13.11 2.37
C LEU A 30 10.84 13.69 3.43
N GLU A 31 10.05 12.85 4.13
CA GLU A 31 9.22 13.31 5.25
C GLU A 31 10.10 13.86 6.37
N GLU A 32 11.21 13.17 6.67
CA GLU A 32 12.15 13.56 7.73
C GLU A 32 12.88 14.86 7.38
N ILE A 33 13.41 14.97 6.16
CA ILE A 33 14.26 16.13 5.80
C ILE A 33 13.50 17.32 5.22
N ALA A 34 12.27 17.12 4.72
CA ALA A 34 11.52 18.13 3.99
C ALA A 34 10.03 18.20 4.36
N GLY A 35 9.60 17.40 5.34
CA GLY A 35 8.25 17.44 5.89
C GLY A 35 7.22 16.61 5.12
N LYS A 36 6.09 16.37 5.78
CA LYS A 36 4.99 15.51 5.31
C LYS A 36 4.40 15.93 3.96
N GLU A 37 4.29 17.23 3.69
CA GLU A 37 3.77 17.71 2.40
C GLU A 37 4.64 17.26 1.22
N ARG A 38 5.97 17.30 1.39
CA ARG A 38 6.92 16.85 0.37
C ARG A 38 6.87 15.34 0.18
N TYR A 39 6.74 14.57 1.26
CA TYR A 39 6.47 13.14 1.20
C TYR A 39 5.19 12.82 0.42
N LEU A 40 4.08 13.47 0.74
CA LEU A 40 2.79 13.25 0.06
C LEU A 40 2.88 13.62 -1.42
N ALA A 41 3.54 14.72 -1.76
CA ALA A 41 3.76 15.11 -3.16
C ALA A 41 4.59 14.05 -3.92
N ALA A 42 5.65 13.53 -3.31
CA ALA A 42 6.48 12.49 -3.90
C ALA A 42 5.71 11.16 -4.07
N MET A 43 4.93 10.76 -3.07
CA MET A 43 4.07 9.56 -3.14
C MET A 43 3.00 9.69 -4.22
N ARG A 44 2.36 10.86 -4.36
CA ARG A 44 1.44 11.12 -5.48
C ARG A 44 2.13 11.00 -6.84
N GLY A 45 3.34 11.54 -6.99
CA GLY A 45 4.14 11.39 -8.21
C GLY A 45 4.44 9.92 -8.53
N ARG A 46 4.82 9.13 -7.52
CA ARG A 46 5.07 7.70 -7.68
C ARG A 46 3.80 6.92 -8.03
N ALA A 47 2.69 7.21 -7.37
CA ALA A 47 1.38 6.63 -7.69
C ALA A 47 0.97 6.97 -9.12
N GLN A 48 1.28 8.17 -9.60
CA GLN A 48 1.01 8.58 -10.97
C GLN A 48 1.89 7.89 -12.01
N ALA A 49 3.12 7.54 -11.66
CA ALA A 49 4.06 6.84 -12.55
C ALA A 49 3.88 5.31 -12.56
N THR A 50 3.10 4.76 -11.61
CA THR A 50 2.81 3.33 -11.51
C THR A 50 1.81 2.92 -12.59
N ILE A 51 2.14 1.91 -13.38
CA ILE A 51 1.31 1.45 -14.50
C ILE A 51 0.40 0.30 -14.05
N ASN A 52 0.91 -0.56 -13.18
CA ASN A 52 0.24 -1.70 -12.59
C ASN A 52 -0.28 -2.72 -13.61
N LEU A 53 0.63 -3.24 -14.44
CA LEU A 53 0.32 -4.26 -15.44
C LEU A 53 0.37 -5.69 -14.89
N GLN A 54 1.09 -5.91 -13.80
CA GLN A 54 1.29 -7.25 -13.22
C GLN A 54 1.11 -7.25 -11.69
N PRO A 55 0.71 -8.38 -11.11
CA PRO A 55 0.80 -8.56 -9.66
C PRO A 55 2.27 -8.47 -9.23
N VAL A 56 2.52 -7.82 -8.10
CA VAL A 56 3.87 -7.67 -7.54
C VAL A 56 4.17 -8.72 -6.47
N ALA A 57 3.15 -9.46 -6.03
CA ALA A 57 3.30 -10.69 -5.28
C ALA A 57 2.41 -11.79 -5.87
N PRO A 58 2.70 -12.37 -7.05
CA PRO A 58 1.92 -13.51 -7.53
C PRO A 58 1.99 -14.72 -6.57
N ARG A 59 1.03 -15.65 -6.66
CA ARG A 59 1.03 -16.85 -5.79
C ARG A 59 1.94 -17.94 -6.33
N GLU A 60 2.05 -18.03 -7.63
CA GLU A 60 3.00 -18.91 -8.29
C GLU A 60 4.45 -18.46 -8.05
N PRO A 61 5.39 -19.41 -7.88
CA PRO A 61 6.82 -19.09 -7.89
C PRO A 61 7.22 -18.34 -9.15
N LYS A 62 8.23 -17.47 -9.03
CA LYS A 62 8.80 -16.75 -10.17
C LYS A 62 10.30 -16.99 -10.28
N PHE A 63 10.81 -16.86 -11.49
CA PHE A 63 12.22 -16.70 -11.76
C PHE A 63 12.60 -15.23 -11.84
N SER A 64 13.89 -14.95 -11.61
CA SER A 64 14.44 -13.59 -11.70
C SER A 64 14.10 -12.91 -13.03
N TYR A 65 14.19 -13.64 -14.13
CA TYR A 65 13.96 -13.06 -15.45
C TYR A 65 12.49 -12.68 -15.68
N GLU A 66 11.52 -13.33 -15.04
CA GLU A 66 10.11 -12.96 -15.13
C GLU A 66 9.82 -11.65 -14.38
N VAL A 67 10.56 -11.39 -13.31
CA VAL A 67 10.38 -10.20 -12.47
C VAL A 67 11.24 -9.02 -12.93
N TYR A 68 12.45 -9.28 -13.47
CA TYR A 68 13.46 -8.26 -13.78
C TYR A 68 13.81 -8.07 -15.26
N LEU A 69 13.51 -9.01 -16.15
CA LEU A 69 14.15 -9.04 -17.49
C LEU A 69 13.17 -9.23 -18.65
N LEU A 70 12.05 -9.91 -18.44
CA LEU A 70 11.12 -10.25 -19.52
C LEU A 70 10.41 -9.01 -20.01
N ALA A 71 10.83 -8.53 -21.17
CA ALA A 71 9.98 -7.72 -22.02
C ALA A 71 8.84 -8.58 -22.59
N PRO A 72 7.64 -8.03 -22.78
CA PRO A 72 7.33 -6.62 -22.57
C PRO A 72 7.04 -6.26 -21.11
N ASP A 73 6.84 -7.23 -20.22
CA ASP A 73 6.22 -6.99 -18.91
C ASP A 73 7.08 -6.16 -17.94
N TYR A 74 8.40 -6.37 -17.85
CA TYR A 74 9.30 -5.53 -17.03
C TYR A 74 9.39 -4.09 -17.56
N VAL A 75 9.69 -3.94 -18.86
CA VAL A 75 9.86 -2.61 -19.49
C VAL A 75 8.54 -1.84 -19.58
N ARG A 76 7.42 -2.52 -19.87
CA ARG A 76 6.10 -1.90 -19.96
C ARG A 76 5.43 -1.69 -18.61
N SER A 77 5.76 -2.46 -17.58
CA SER A 77 5.26 -2.21 -16.22
C SER A 77 5.95 -1.02 -15.55
N ASN A 78 6.99 -0.44 -16.17
CA ASN A 78 7.80 0.63 -15.59
C ASN A 78 8.29 0.24 -14.18
N ASN A 79 8.70 -1.02 -14.04
CA ASN A 79 9.19 -1.60 -12.79
C ASN A 79 8.16 -1.49 -11.64
N ASP A 80 6.95 -2.00 -11.86
CA ASP A 80 5.85 -1.96 -10.88
C ASP A 80 6.28 -2.45 -9.48
N ILE A 81 7.19 -3.41 -9.37
CA ILE A 81 7.71 -3.89 -8.07
C ILE A 81 8.29 -2.76 -7.19
N TYR A 82 8.85 -1.70 -7.79
CA TYR A 82 9.37 -0.52 -7.11
C TYR A 82 8.25 0.50 -6.84
N GLY A 83 7.57 0.90 -7.92
CA GLY A 83 6.55 1.95 -7.89
C GLY A 83 5.34 1.54 -7.07
N LYS A 84 4.68 0.45 -7.50
CA LYS A 84 3.49 -0.09 -6.86
C LYS A 84 3.80 -0.56 -5.44
N GLY A 85 4.89 -1.30 -5.22
CA GLY A 85 5.28 -1.79 -3.90
C GLY A 85 5.34 -0.67 -2.86
N ALA A 86 6.00 0.45 -3.19
CA ALA A 86 6.09 1.58 -2.28
C ALA A 86 4.75 2.30 -2.06
N VAL A 87 3.93 2.45 -3.10
CA VAL A 87 2.62 3.12 -2.97
C VAL A 87 1.60 2.23 -2.22
N VAL A 88 1.73 0.91 -2.30
CA VAL A 88 0.96 -0.02 -1.47
C VAL A 88 1.34 0.13 0.00
N LEU A 89 2.64 0.23 0.33
CA LEU A 89 3.08 0.52 1.71
C LEU A 89 2.58 1.89 2.21
N HIS A 90 2.58 2.91 1.35
CA HIS A 90 1.99 4.22 1.64
C HIS A 90 0.48 4.12 1.95
N THR A 91 -0.27 3.36 1.14
CA THR A 91 -1.71 3.13 1.36
C THR A 91 -1.94 2.30 2.63
N LEU A 92 -1.07 1.34 2.92
CA LEU A 92 -1.14 0.53 4.15
C LEU A 92 -0.93 1.42 5.38
N ARG A 93 0.07 2.31 5.36
CA ARG A 93 0.32 3.30 6.42
C ARG A 93 -0.92 4.15 6.71
N TYR A 94 -1.63 4.60 5.68
CA TYR A 94 -2.91 5.29 5.82
C TYR A 94 -3.98 4.45 6.52
N LEU A 95 -4.09 3.17 6.15
CA LEU A 95 -5.12 2.26 6.64
C LEU A 95 -4.91 1.89 8.11
N ILE A 96 -3.68 1.54 8.49
CA ILE A 96 -3.36 1.02 9.84
C ILE A 96 -2.78 2.07 10.78
N GLY A 97 -2.45 3.25 10.26
CA GLY A 97 -1.84 4.34 11.01
C GLY A 97 -0.33 4.19 11.20
N ASP A 98 0.32 5.31 11.48
CA ASP A 98 1.79 5.40 11.59
C ASP A 98 2.36 4.44 12.64
N ASP A 99 1.80 4.43 13.84
CA ASP A 99 2.32 3.61 14.94
C ASP A 99 2.34 2.12 14.62
N ALA A 100 1.24 1.57 14.10
CA ALA A 100 1.16 0.16 13.72
C ALA A 100 2.05 -0.14 12.51
N PHE A 101 2.05 0.75 11.52
CA PHE A 101 2.85 0.59 10.31
C PHE A 101 4.35 0.56 10.60
N PHE A 102 4.87 1.50 11.38
CA PHE A 102 6.29 1.52 11.72
C PHE A 102 6.69 0.37 12.65
N ARG A 103 5.80 -0.08 13.55
CA ARG A 103 6.02 -1.34 14.28
C ARG A 103 6.07 -2.54 13.35
N ALA A 104 5.20 -2.62 12.35
CA ALA A 104 5.21 -3.70 11.37
C ALA A 104 6.53 -3.73 10.58
N LEU A 105 7.04 -2.58 10.10
CA LEU A 105 8.36 -2.50 9.45
C LEU A 105 9.48 -2.93 10.40
N ARG A 106 9.44 -2.47 11.66
CA ARG A 106 10.43 -2.85 12.68
C ARG A 106 10.42 -4.35 12.94
N ARG A 107 9.25 -4.98 13.04
CA ARG A 107 9.10 -6.43 13.25
C ARG A 107 9.48 -7.24 12.01
N MET A 108 9.21 -6.69 10.83
CA MET A 108 9.69 -7.26 9.57
C MET A 108 11.20 -7.19 9.44
N SER A 109 11.91 -6.29 10.14
CA SER A 109 13.37 -6.35 10.25
C SER A 109 13.84 -7.21 11.43
N TYR A 110 13.17 -7.08 12.58
CA TYR A 110 13.53 -7.66 13.86
C TYR A 110 12.30 -8.32 14.51
N PRO A 111 12.07 -9.63 14.25
CA PRO A 111 10.88 -10.35 14.70
C PRO A 111 10.59 -10.25 16.19
N THR A 112 11.64 -10.10 17.01
CA THR A 112 11.54 -9.90 18.45
C THR A 112 12.27 -8.63 18.88
N LYS A 113 11.91 -8.11 20.06
CA LYS A 113 12.59 -6.97 20.67
C LYS A 113 14.07 -7.27 20.99
N GLU A 114 14.36 -8.51 21.34
CA GLU A 114 15.73 -8.97 21.60
C GLU A 114 16.60 -8.86 20.34
N MET A 115 16.07 -9.27 19.18
CA MET A 115 16.77 -9.19 17.90
C MET A 115 17.16 -7.78 17.49
N GLU A 116 16.48 -6.75 18.01
CA GLU A 116 16.83 -5.34 17.77
C GLU A 116 18.23 -4.97 18.31
N THR A 117 18.77 -5.76 19.24
CA THR A 117 20.10 -5.54 19.85
C THR A 117 21.23 -6.23 19.09
N PHE A 118 20.92 -7.08 18.12
CA PHE A 118 21.92 -7.87 17.41
C PHE A 118 22.63 -7.03 16.34
N THR A 119 23.96 -7.02 16.40
CA THR A 119 24.82 -6.22 15.50
C THR A 119 25.71 -7.06 14.58
N ASP A 120 25.60 -8.39 14.63
CA ASP A 120 26.44 -9.35 13.88
C ASP A 120 25.72 -10.00 12.69
N GLY A 121 24.48 -9.58 12.41
CA GLY A 121 23.70 -10.05 11.26
C GLY A 121 23.00 -11.39 11.45
N ARG A 122 23.04 -11.99 12.65
CA ARG A 122 22.36 -13.29 12.92
C ARG A 122 20.84 -13.28 12.72
N GLN A 123 20.24 -12.10 12.60
CA GLN A 123 18.83 -11.88 12.30
C GLN A 123 18.50 -11.92 10.79
N ALA A 124 19.52 -12.10 9.93
CA ALA A 124 19.34 -12.28 8.49
C ALA A 124 18.47 -13.51 8.20
N ARG A 125 17.46 -13.37 7.35
CA ARG A 125 16.52 -14.46 7.06
C ARG A 125 15.78 -14.29 5.74
N PHE A 126 15.24 -15.40 5.27
CA PHE A 126 14.27 -15.43 4.18
C PHE A 126 12.86 -15.18 4.69
N VAL A 127 12.09 -14.41 3.95
CA VAL A 127 10.70 -14.04 4.22
C VAL A 127 9.87 -14.05 2.93
N ASN A 128 8.56 -14.09 3.06
CA ASN A 128 7.61 -13.92 1.97
C ASN A 128 6.55 -12.84 2.28
N THR A 129 5.66 -12.60 1.31
CA THR A 129 4.58 -11.61 1.44
C THR A 129 3.62 -11.91 2.60
N ASP A 130 3.36 -13.19 2.86
CA ASP A 130 2.42 -13.63 3.88
C ASP A 130 3.01 -13.47 5.30
N ASP A 131 4.33 -13.50 5.46
CA ASP A 131 5.02 -13.11 6.69
C ASP A 131 4.74 -11.62 7.03
N PHE A 132 4.83 -10.74 6.03
CA PHE A 132 4.56 -9.32 6.24
C PHE A 132 3.08 -9.04 6.50
N LEU A 133 2.17 -9.74 5.80
CA LEU A 133 0.73 -9.71 6.09
C LEU A 133 0.49 -10.05 7.56
N THR A 134 0.98 -11.19 8.02
CA THR A 134 0.81 -11.66 9.42
C THR A 134 1.33 -10.63 10.43
N ILE A 135 2.48 -10.02 10.15
CA ILE A 135 3.05 -8.96 11.00
C ILE A 135 2.16 -7.71 11.01
N ALA A 136 1.71 -7.25 9.84
CA ALA A 136 0.87 -6.06 9.72
C ALA A 136 -0.48 -6.25 10.43
N GLU A 137 -1.11 -7.41 10.31
CA GLU A 137 -2.35 -7.74 11.00
C GLU A 137 -2.16 -7.75 12.51
N ARG A 138 -1.09 -8.40 13.00
CA ARG A 138 -0.76 -8.44 14.42
C ARG A 138 -0.52 -7.05 15.01
N GLU A 139 0.24 -6.20 14.32
CA GLU A 139 0.60 -4.88 14.82
C GLU A 139 -0.55 -3.86 14.73
N SER A 140 -1.51 -4.09 13.83
CA SER A 140 -2.66 -3.21 13.61
C SER A 140 -3.96 -3.72 14.25
N MET A 141 -4.01 -4.98 14.68
CA MET A 141 -5.22 -5.67 15.15
C MET A 141 -6.36 -5.62 14.13
N ARG A 142 -6.03 -5.77 12.84
CA ARG A 142 -6.97 -5.71 11.71
C ARG A 142 -6.72 -6.88 10.78
N GLU A 143 -7.80 -7.40 10.20
CA GLU A 143 -7.74 -8.33 9.06
C GLU A 143 -7.38 -7.54 7.79
N LEU A 144 -6.37 -8.03 7.06
CA LEU A 144 -5.75 -7.36 5.92
C LEU A 144 -5.63 -8.26 4.69
N ASP A 145 -6.10 -9.50 4.71
CA ASP A 145 -6.10 -10.39 3.53
C ASP A 145 -6.65 -9.69 2.28
N TRP A 146 -7.80 -9.02 2.44
CA TRP A 146 -8.46 -8.28 1.36
C TRP A 146 -7.57 -7.19 0.75
N PHE A 147 -6.75 -6.54 1.58
CA PHE A 147 -5.86 -5.46 1.15
C PHE A 147 -4.71 -6.05 0.32
N PHE A 148 -4.08 -7.11 0.83
CA PHE A 148 -2.96 -7.77 0.16
C PHE A 148 -3.40 -8.49 -1.11
N GLU A 149 -4.59 -9.10 -1.10
CA GLU A 149 -5.18 -9.73 -2.27
C GLU A 149 -5.40 -8.69 -3.38
N VAL A 150 -6.14 -7.61 -3.11
CA VAL A 150 -6.43 -6.59 -4.12
C VAL A 150 -5.16 -5.84 -4.58
N TYR A 151 -4.25 -5.49 -3.68
CA TYR A 151 -3.12 -4.66 -4.06
C TYR A 151 -1.90 -5.41 -4.55
N LEU A 152 -1.55 -6.57 -3.98
CA LEU A 152 -0.31 -7.26 -4.34
C LEU A 152 -0.56 -8.43 -5.29
N ARG A 153 -1.68 -9.15 -5.11
CA ARG A 153 -2.03 -10.35 -5.88
C ARG A 153 -2.79 -10.04 -7.19
N GLN A 154 -3.32 -8.82 -7.36
CA GLN A 154 -4.02 -8.40 -8.58
C GLN A 154 -3.29 -7.26 -9.32
N PRO A 155 -3.30 -7.26 -10.67
CA PRO A 155 -2.82 -6.13 -11.47
C PRO A 155 -3.85 -5.00 -11.54
N LYS A 156 -5.16 -5.28 -11.63
CA LYS A 156 -6.16 -4.21 -11.73
C LYS A 156 -6.34 -3.50 -10.38
N LEU A 157 -6.30 -2.18 -10.36
CA LEU A 157 -6.54 -1.38 -9.16
C LEU A 157 -8.03 -1.27 -8.83
N PRO A 158 -8.40 -1.10 -7.55
CA PRO A 158 -9.76 -0.75 -7.16
C PRO A 158 -10.13 0.64 -7.69
N ARG A 159 -11.37 0.82 -8.15
CA ARG A 159 -11.93 2.09 -8.63
C ARG A 159 -12.95 2.61 -7.63
N LEU A 160 -12.84 3.89 -7.27
CA LEU A 160 -13.81 4.55 -6.41
C LEU A 160 -14.92 5.18 -7.27
N LEU A 161 -16.11 4.58 -7.23
CA LEU A 161 -17.31 5.14 -7.84
C LEU A 161 -17.91 6.18 -6.91
N VAL A 162 -18.24 7.35 -7.45
CA VAL A 162 -18.76 8.48 -6.70
C VAL A 162 -20.12 8.90 -7.26
N ASN A 163 -21.19 8.70 -6.48
CA ASN A 163 -22.57 9.04 -6.84
C ASN A 163 -23.04 10.25 -6.00
N ARG A 164 -23.73 11.19 -6.67
CA ARG A 164 -24.23 12.46 -6.12
C ARG A 164 -25.70 12.74 -6.48
N GLU A 165 -26.45 11.72 -6.87
CA GLU A 165 -27.85 11.86 -7.32
C GLU A 165 -28.79 12.32 -6.20
N THR A 166 -28.46 12.01 -4.94
CA THR A 166 -29.24 12.49 -3.79
C THR A 166 -28.69 13.86 -3.32
N PRO A 167 -29.50 14.94 -3.34
CA PRO A 167 -29.06 16.24 -2.88
C PRO A 167 -28.51 16.23 -1.45
N GLY A 168 -27.33 16.83 -1.25
CA GLY A 168 -26.67 16.90 0.04
C GLY A 168 -26.05 15.59 0.53
N MET A 169 -25.91 14.58 -0.33
CA MET A 169 -25.30 13.31 0.02
C MET A 169 -24.29 12.85 -1.05
N LEU A 170 -23.08 12.55 -0.59
CA LEU A 170 -22.02 11.93 -1.38
C LEU A 170 -22.02 10.44 -1.08
N SER A 171 -22.30 9.61 -2.07
CA SER A 171 -22.24 8.14 -1.96
C SER A 171 -20.99 7.60 -2.64
N LEU A 172 -20.26 6.74 -1.94
CA LEU A 172 -19.03 6.13 -2.39
C LEU A 172 -19.21 4.61 -2.51
N LYS A 173 -18.66 4.02 -3.56
CA LYS A 173 -18.60 2.57 -3.75
C LYS A 173 -17.27 2.15 -4.36
N TRP A 174 -16.61 1.17 -3.77
CA TRP A 174 -15.49 0.49 -4.37
C TRP A 174 -15.96 -0.52 -5.42
N GLU A 175 -15.33 -0.47 -6.59
CA GLU A 175 -15.37 -1.50 -7.61
C GLU A 175 -13.99 -2.15 -7.68
N THR A 176 -13.94 -3.47 -7.55
CA THR A 176 -12.70 -4.24 -7.43
C THR A 176 -12.59 -5.30 -8.51
N PRO A 177 -11.37 -5.78 -8.80
CA PRO A 177 -11.18 -6.96 -9.64
C PRO A 177 -11.97 -8.14 -9.06
N ASP A 178 -12.69 -8.85 -9.92
CA ASP A 178 -13.45 -10.06 -9.58
C ASP A 178 -14.42 -9.94 -8.39
N GLY A 179 -14.83 -8.70 -8.06
CA GLY A 179 -15.74 -8.44 -6.93
C GLY A 179 -15.13 -8.75 -5.56
N LEU A 180 -13.80 -8.76 -5.44
CA LEU A 180 -13.10 -9.00 -4.18
C LEU A 180 -13.56 -8.02 -3.08
N PRO A 181 -13.70 -8.46 -1.82
CA PRO A 181 -13.99 -7.59 -0.69
C PRO A 181 -12.98 -6.44 -0.60
N PHE A 182 -13.45 -5.22 -0.34
CA PHE A 182 -12.56 -4.06 -0.24
C PHE A 182 -13.14 -2.96 0.66
N PRO A 183 -13.12 -3.16 1.99
CA PRO A 183 -13.64 -2.21 2.97
C PRO A 183 -12.68 -1.05 3.29
N MET A 184 -11.89 -0.58 2.30
CA MET A 184 -10.94 0.52 2.49
C MET A 184 -11.67 1.82 2.86
N PRO A 185 -11.48 2.39 4.07
CA PRO A 185 -12.11 3.65 4.45
C PRO A 185 -11.56 4.80 3.60
N VAL A 186 -12.37 5.84 3.42
CA VAL A 186 -12.01 7.00 2.60
C VAL A 186 -12.13 8.27 3.42
N ASP A 187 -11.01 8.98 3.59
CA ASP A 187 -11.02 10.30 4.20
C ASP A 187 -11.60 11.33 3.21
N VAL A 188 -12.48 12.16 3.72
CA VAL A 188 -13.22 13.17 2.97
C VAL A 188 -13.24 14.47 3.78
N VAL A 189 -13.07 15.62 3.12
CA VAL A 189 -13.34 16.93 3.72
C VAL A 189 -14.72 17.38 3.29
N ALA A 190 -15.69 17.34 4.20
CA ALA A 190 -17.06 17.80 3.98
C ALA A 190 -17.39 18.94 4.94
N ASN A 191 -18.07 19.99 4.48
CA ASN A 191 -18.42 21.16 5.30
C ASN A 191 -17.20 21.78 6.03
N GLY A 192 -16.02 21.75 5.41
CA GLY A 192 -14.76 22.23 5.99
C GLY A 192 -14.18 21.37 7.11
N LYS A 193 -14.71 20.16 7.35
CA LYS A 193 -14.23 19.24 8.39
C LYS A 193 -13.72 17.93 7.78
N PRO A 194 -12.55 17.41 8.22
CA PRO A 194 -12.11 16.08 7.84
C PRO A 194 -13.01 15.02 8.50
N MET A 195 -13.37 14.01 7.72
CA MET A 195 -14.22 12.90 8.13
C MET A 195 -13.68 11.61 7.50
N ARG A 196 -13.63 10.53 8.26
CA ARG A 196 -13.35 9.19 7.71
C ARG A 196 -14.67 8.49 7.39
N VAL A 197 -14.88 8.18 6.12
CA VAL A 197 -16.04 7.40 5.66
C VAL A 197 -15.68 5.93 5.74
N GLU A 198 -16.31 5.21 6.67
CA GLU A 198 -16.21 3.76 6.75
C GLU A 198 -16.92 3.12 5.55
N MET A 199 -16.24 2.19 4.88
CA MET A 199 -16.68 1.60 3.61
C MET A 199 -17.13 0.15 3.81
N LYS A 200 -18.10 -0.10 4.70
CA LYS A 200 -18.63 -1.44 4.96
C LYS A 200 -19.17 -2.05 3.66
N ASP A 201 -18.76 -3.28 3.36
CA ASP A 201 -19.08 -3.98 2.11
C ASP A 201 -18.70 -3.16 0.85
N GLY A 202 -17.64 -2.36 0.97
CA GLY A 202 -17.13 -1.49 -0.08
C GLY A 202 -18.01 -0.26 -0.36
N LYS A 203 -18.92 0.11 0.52
CA LYS A 203 -19.85 1.24 0.33
C LYS A 203 -19.88 2.15 1.55
N GLY A 204 -20.02 3.45 1.32
CA GLY A 204 -20.11 4.46 2.36
C GLY A 204 -20.77 5.73 1.84
N SER A 205 -21.17 6.61 2.76
CA SER A 205 -21.74 7.90 2.37
C SER A 205 -21.45 8.97 3.40
N VAL A 206 -21.45 10.23 2.96
CA VAL A 206 -21.31 11.40 3.82
C VAL A 206 -22.31 12.46 3.41
N LYS A 207 -22.94 13.08 4.41
CA LYS A 207 -23.84 14.22 4.20
C LYS A 207 -23.03 15.50 4.12
N PHE A 208 -23.41 16.40 3.23
CA PHE A 208 -22.78 17.71 3.10
C PHE A 208 -23.82 18.78 2.72
N SER A 209 -23.46 20.03 2.97
CA SER A 209 -24.26 21.21 2.67
C SER A 209 -23.36 22.25 2.01
N GLY A 210 -23.80 22.79 0.87
CA GLY A 210 -23.01 23.77 0.14
C GLY A 210 -21.90 23.11 -0.69
N THR A 211 -20.64 23.39 -0.37
CA THR A 211 -19.49 22.97 -1.16
C THR A 211 -19.34 21.45 -1.22
N GLU A 212 -18.97 20.97 -2.39
CA GLU A 212 -18.75 19.55 -2.64
C GLU A 212 -17.59 19.00 -1.79
N PRO A 213 -17.72 17.78 -1.23
CA PRO A 213 -16.66 17.21 -0.42
C PRO A 213 -15.40 16.85 -1.24
N VAL A 214 -14.22 17.09 -0.67
CA VAL A 214 -12.95 16.68 -1.26
C VAL A 214 -12.62 15.26 -0.80
N ILE A 215 -12.50 14.33 -1.74
CA ILE A 215 -12.24 12.91 -1.47
C ILE A 215 -10.74 12.65 -1.50
N ASP A 216 -10.22 11.95 -0.49
CA ASP A 216 -8.80 11.60 -0.34
C ASP A 216 -7.89 12.81 -0.59
N PRO A 217 -8.05 13.89 0.20
CA PRO A 217 -7.44 15.20 -0.09
C PRO A 217 -5.91 15.15 -0.18
N ASP A 218 -5.28 14.22 0.53
CA ASP A 218 -3.83 14.05 0.57
C ASP A 218 -3.30 13.03 -0.46
N GLY A 219 -4.19 12.25 -1.07
CA GLY A 219 -3.85 11.23 -2.07
C GLY A 219 -3.23 9.97 -1.48
N TRP A 220 -3.71 9.50 -0.33
CA TRP A 220 -3.21 8.33 0.37
C TRP A 220 -3.54 7.02 -0.32
N ILE A 221 -4.68 6.96 -1.02
CA ILE A 221 -5.24 5.70 -1.48
C ILE A 221 -4.84 5.44 -2.93
N LEU A 222 -4.08 4.35 -3.15
CA LEU A 222 -3.83 3.80 -4.47
C LEU A 222 -5.14 3.30 -5.10
N LYS A 223 -5.55 3.87 -6.22
CA LYS A 223 -6.80 3.54 -6.91
C LYS A 223 -6.69 3.80 -8.40
N ALA A 224 -7.55 3.16 -9.19
CA ALA A 224 -7.70 3.43 -10.61
C ALA A 224 -8.13 4.89 -10.84
N ARG A 225 -7.68 5.46 -11.97
CA ARG A 225 -8.07 6.79 -12.42
C ARG A 225 -9.41 6.77 -13.14
#